data_AF-A0A5F9D9Z3-F1
#
_entry.id   AF-A0A5F9D9Z3-F1
#
_cell.length_a   1.000
_cell.length_b   1.000
_cell.length_c   1.000
_cell.angle_alpha   90.00
_cell.angle_beta   90.00
_cell.angle_gamma   90.00
#
_symmetry.space_group_name_H-M   'P 1'
#
loop_
_entity.id
_entity.type
_entity.pdbx_description
1 polymer ?
#
loop_
_entity_poly.entity_id
_entity_poly.type
_entity_poly.pdbx_seq_one_letter_code
_entity_poly.pdbx_strand_id
1 'polypeptide(L)'
;MSLKRCSQVMRSQLGASEGREVPRTHERARPGTVRLRGRCPSVGSACCVTVRARRVSAVPVAAVRRLTLVVHESVLRTESRFCMQKCVSLVPGVTLDLIEKIPGRLNDRRTPLGELNWIFTAITDTIAWNVLPRDLFQKLFRQDLLVASLFRNFLLAERIMRSYNCTPVSSPRLPPTYMHAMWQAWDLAVDICLSQLPTIIEEGTAFRHSPFFAEQLTAFQVWLTMGVENRNPPEQLPIVLQVLLSQVHRLRALDLLGRFLDLGPWAVSLALSVGIFPYVLKLLQSSARELRPLLVFIWAKILAVDSVSTQPRLSSTCV
;
A
#
# COMPACT_ATOMS: atom_id res chain seq x y z
N MET A 1 18.00 -12.95 5.66
CA MET A 1 19.20 -12.08 5.66
C MET A 1 19.14 -10.89 4.66
N SER A 2 18.00 -10.55 4.03
CA SER A 2 17.97 -9.52 2.96
C SER A 2 17.53 -8.09 3.34
N LEU A 3 16.98 -7.86 4.54
CA LEU A 3 16.46 -6.52 4.92
C LEU A 3 17.53 -5.59 5.52
N LYS A 4 18.49 -6.14 6.28
CA LYS A 4 19.60 -5.37 6.85
C LYS A 4 20.59 -4.89 5.79
N ARG A 5 20.91 -5.73 4.79
CA ARG A 5 21.75 -5.35 3.64
C ARG A 5 21.12 -4.23 2.80
N CYS A 6 19.79 -4.20 2.65
CA CYS A 6 19.10 -3.16 1.89
C CYS A 6 19.16 -1.79 2.61
N SER A 7 19.01 -1.78 3.94
CA SER A 7 19.24 -0.57 4.77
C SER A 7 20.69 -0.08 4.68
N GLN A 8 21.65 -1.00 4.60
CA GLN A 8 23.08 -0.69 4.56
C GLN A 8 23.53 -0.17 3.19
N VAL A 9 22.97 -0.69 2.09
CA VAL A 9 23.21 -0.20 0.71
C VAL A 9 22.58 1.18 0.47
N MET A 10 21.41 1.46 1.06
CA MET A 10 20.81 2.80 0.99
C MET A 10 21.58 3.83 1.83
N ARG A 11 22.11 3.44 3.01
CA ARG A 11 23.01 4.31 3.80
C ARG A 11 24.32 4.59 3.07
N SER A 12 24.93 3.60 2.42
CA SER A 12 26.20 3.78 1.72
C SER A 12 26.08 4.64 0.46
N GLN A 13 24.94 4.60 -0.25
CA GLN A 13 24.70 5.49 -1.40
C GLN A 13 24.38 6.95 -0.99
N LEU A 14 23.88 7.18 0.22
CA LEU A 14 23.59 8.52 0.76
C LEU A 14 24.82 9.21 1.37
N GLY A 15 25.81 8.45 1.87
CA GLY A 15 27.07 9.00 2.39
C GLY A 15 28.01 9.55 1.31
N ALA A 16 27.76 9.31 0.02
CA ALA A 16 28.60 9.76 -1.08
C ALA A 16 28.22 11.15 -1.64
N SER A 17 27.20 11.81 -1.08
CA SER A 17 26.76 13.15 -1.51
C SER A 17 26.96 14.25 -0.46
N GLU A 18 27.84 14.03 0.52
CA GLU A 18 28.32 15.08 1.42
C GLU A 18 29.65 15.63 0.89
N GLY A 19 29.70 16.92 0.56
CA GLY A 19 30.97 17.64 0.35
C GLY A 19 31.07 18.46 -0.93
N ARG A 20 30.53 19.68 -0.88
CA ARG A 20 31.20 20.95 -1.28
C ARG A 20 30.22 22.11 -1.06
N GLU A 21 30.31 22.74 0.11
CA GLU A 21 29.85 24.12 0.28
C GLU A 21 30.80 25.04 -0.50
N VAL A 22 30.24 25.91 -1.33
CA VAL A 22 30.97 27.04 -1.96
C VAL A 22 30.35 28.32 -1.39
N PRO A 23 31.15 29.37 -1.05
CA PRO A 23 30.67 30.49 -0.25
C PRO A 23 29.79 31.46 -1.04
N ARG A 24 28.97 32.18 -0.28
CA ARG A 24 27.92 33.14 -0.65
C ARG A 24 28.35 34.20 -1.68
N THR A 25 27.56 34.35 -2.74
CA THR A 25 27.31 35.63 -3.42
C THR A 25 25.85 35.71 -3.88
N HIS A 26 25.29 36.92 -3.88
CA HIS A 26 23.91 37.26 -4.20
C HIS A 26 23.45 36.67 -5.55
N GLU A 27 22.56 35.68 -5.53
CA GLU A 27 21.87 35.24 -6.76
C GLU A 27 20.42 34.83 -6.46
N ARG A 28 19.50 35.30 -7.33
CA ARG A 28 18.04 35.13 -7.24
C ARG A 28 17.63 33.69 -6.88
N ALA A 29 16.73 33.55 -5.91
CA ALA A 29 16.22 32.26 -5.43
C ALA A 29 15.59 31.41 -6.56
N ARG A 30 16.28 30.35 -6.99
CA ARG A 30 15.74 29.32 -7.88
C ARG A 30 14.89 28.31 -7.10
N PRO A 31 13.83 27.72 -7.69
CA PRO A 31 13.00 26.72 -7.01
C PRO A 31 13.82 25.46 -6.65
N GLY A 32 13.93 25.18 -5.35
CA GLY A 32 14.66 24.02 -4.83
C GLY A 32 14.02 22.70 -5.27
N THR A 33 14.78 21.87 -5.99
CA THR A 33 14.36 20.53 -6.41
C THR A 33 15.03 19.50 -5.51
N VAL A 34 14.26 18.69 -4.79
CA VAL A 34 14.80 17.53 -4.04
C VAL A 34 14.62 16.31 -4.93
N ARG A 35 15.71 15.70 -5.39
CA ARG A 35 15.67 14.57 -6.33
C ARG A 35 16.09 13.29 -5.61
N LEU A 36 15.15 12.35 -5.44
CA LEU A 36 15.48 10.99 -5.05
C LEU A 36 15.69 10.15 -6.30
N ARG A 37 16.82 9.44 -6.39
CA ARG A 37 17.05 8.44 -7.43
C ARG A 37 17.14 7.08 -6.77
N GLY A 38 16.14 6.23 -7.00
CA GLY A 38 16.30 4.78 -6.86
C GLY A 38 16.80 4.23 -8.20
N ARG A 39 17.92 3.49 -8.22
CA ARG A 39 18.28 2.66 -9.38
C ARG A 39 17.82 1.24 -9.09
N CYS A 40 16.96 0.70 -9.95
CA CYS A 40 16.58 -0.71 -9.93
C CYS A 40 17.37 -1.42 -11.05
N PRO A 41 18.13 -2.50 -10.77
CA PRO A 41 18.94 -3.19 -11.79
C PRO A 41 18.10 -3.94 -12.84
N SER A 42 16.87 -4.32 -12.51
CA SER A 42 16.00 -5.21 -13.31
C SER A 42 15.17 -4.48 -14.37
N VAL A 43 15.00 -3.16 -14.25
CA VAL A 43 14.25 -2.35 -15.21
C VAL A 43 15.28 -1.47 -15.90
N GLY A 44 15.64 -1.79 -17.15
CA GLY A 44 16.64 -1.07 -17.96
C GLY A 44 16.36 0.43 -18.21
N SER A 45 15.34 0.99 -17.55
CA SER A 45 15.06 2.42 -17.47
C SER A 45 14.92 2.81 -15.99
N ALA A 46 15.71 3.78 -15.54
CA ALA A 46 15.75 4.21 -14.15
C ALA A 46 14.36 4.68 -13.68
N CYS A 47 13.69 3.92 -12.80
CA CYS A 47 12.53 4.40 -12.04
C CYS A 47 12.99 5.49 -11.06
N CYS A 48 13.05 6.73 -11.55
CA CYS A 48 13.43 7.89 -10.75
C CYS A 48 12.17 8.53 -10.17
N VAL A 49 11.95 8.38 -8.86
CA VAL A 49 10.92 9.15 -8.17
C VAL A 49 11.47 10.53 -7.82
N THR A 50 11.22 11.50 -8.70
CA THR A 50 11.67 12.89 -8.51
C THR A 50 10.58 13.73 -7.85
N VAL A 51 10.59 13.80 -6.52
CA VAL A 51 9.66 14.65 -5.75
C VAL A 51 9.95 16.13 -6.03
N ARG A 52 9.24 16.72 -6.99
CA ARG A 52 9.37 18.15 -7.32
C ARG A 52 8.30 18.96 -6.59
N ALA A 53 8.61 19.57 -5.45
CA ALA A 53 7.72 20.54 -4.84
C ALA A 53 7.72 21.86 -5.66
N ARG A 54 6.60 22.19 -6.32
CA ARG A 54 6.42 23.51 -6.96
C ARG A 54 6.17 24.53 -5.82
N ARG A 55 7.17 25.34 -5.47
CA ARG A 55 7.09 26.34 -4.38
C ARG A 55 6.01 27.39 -4.69
N VAL A 56 4.92 27.38 -3.93
CA VAL A 56 4.03 28.55 -3.75
C VAL A 56 3.98 28.99 -2.28
N SER A 57 4.42 28.16 -1.34
CA SER A 57 4.51 28.51 0.09
C SER A 57 5.71 27.83 0.78
N ALA A 58 6.15 28.40 1.90
CA ALA A 58 7.25 27.88 2.71
C ALA A 58 6.87 26.52 3.32
N VAL A 59 7.20 25.44 2.63
CA VAL A 59 7.06 24.09 3.18
C VAL A 59 8.07 23.95 4.32
N PRO A 60 7.70 23.41 5.50
CA PRO A 60 8.67 23.06 6.51
C PRO A 60 9.67 22.08 5.90
N VAL A 61 10.90 22.52 5.67
CA VAL A 61 11.98 21.70 5.07
C VAL A 61 12.19 20.42 5.88
N ALA A 62 11.86 20.43 7.18
CA ALA A 62 11.83 19.28 8.06
C ALA A 62 10.73 18.26 7.72
N ALA A 63 9.53 18.67 7.30
CA ALA A 63 8.45 17.78 6.90
C ALA A 63 8.79 17.09 5.57
N VAL A 64 9.33 17.86 4.61
CA VAL A 64 9.83 17.30 3.34
C VAL A 64 10.99 16.35 3.62
N ARG A 65 12.01 16.73 4.40
CA ARG A 65 13.14 15.84 4.76
C ARG A 65 12.71 14.57 5.50
N ARG A 66 11.69 14.63 6.37
CA ARG A 66 11.13 13.44 7.04
C ARG A 66 10.37 12.54 6.07
N LEU A 67 9.62 13.11 5.12
CA LEU A 67 8.99 12.40 4.00
C LEU A 67 10.04 11.81 3.02
N THR A 68 11.21 12.43 2.89
CA THR A 68 12.33 11.95 2.06
C THR A 68 13.08 10.78 2.71
N LEU A 69 13.06 10.66 4.05
CA LEU A 69 13.72 9.60 4.86
C LEU A 69 12.80 8.42 5.20
N VAL A 70 11.80 8.19 4.35
CA VAL A 70 10.72 7.23 4.57
C VAL A 70 11.22 5.79 4.37
N VAL A 71 11.84 5.27 5.43
CA VAL A 71 11.99 3.84 5.67
C VAL A 71 10.86 3.46 6.62
N HIS A 72 9.78 2.90 6.04
CA HIS A 72 8.66 2.10 6.60
C HIS A 72 8.01 2.48 7.96
N GLU A 73 8.77 2.83 8.99
CA GLU A 73 8.32 3.08 10.36
C GLU A 73 7.93 4.55 10.61
N SER A 74 8.62 5.49 9.95
CA SER A 74 8.35 6.93 10.07
C SER A 74 7.11 7.38 9.31
N VAL A 75 6.66 6.62 8.30
CA VAL A 75 5.52 6.97 7.43
C VAL A 75 4.23 6.99 8.20
N LEU A 76 3.84 5.85 8.77
CA LEU A 76 2.56 5.70 9.47
C LEU A 76 2.45 6.67 10.65
N ARG A 77 3.59 6.97 11.30
CA ARG A 77 3.67 7.97 12.37
C ARG A 77 3.54 9.39 11.83
N THR A 78 4.17 9.70 10.69
CA THR A 78 4.02 11.00 10.01
C THR A 78 2.59 11.19 9.48
N GLU A 79 1.95 10.13 9.00
CA GLU A 79 0.55 10.13 8.56
C GLU A 79 -0.43 10.26 9.71
N SER A 80 -0.21 9.53 10.80
CA SER A 80 -1.03 9.67 12.01
C SER A 80 -0.95 11.10 12.51
N ARG A 81 0.24 11.72 12.47
CA ARG A 81 0.41 13.15 12.74
C ARG A 81 -0.34 14.04 11.75
N PHE A 82 -0.30 13.71 10.46
CA PHE A 82 -0.99 14.47 9.43
C PHE A 82 -2.52 14.40 9.56
N CYS A 83 -3.07 13.20 9.79
CA CYS A 83 -4.48 12.98 10.05
C CYS A 83 -4.91 13.75 11.30
N MET A 84 -4.15 13.66 12.40
CA MET A 84 -4.41 14.48 13.59
C MET A 84 -4.36 15.97 13.28
N GLN A 85 -3.40 16.46 12.49
CA GLN A 85 -3.28 17.89 12.20
C GLN A 85 -4.45 18.44 11.36
N LYS A 86 -5.15 17.59 10.60
CA LYS A 86 -6.42 17.93 9.94
C LYS A 86 -7.66 17.70 10.82
N CYS A 87 -7.58 16.75 11.76
CA CYS A 87 -8.72 16.24 12.55
C CYS A 87 -8.54 16.40 14.06
N VAL A 88 -7.87 17.47 14.53
CA VAL A 88 -7.63 17.74 15.97
C VAL A 88 -8.93 17.74 16.79
N SER A 89 -10.07 18.04 16.15
CA SER A 89 -11.37 18.11 16.82
C SER A 89 -12.08 16.77 17.05
N LEU A 90 -11.62 15.66 16.44
CA LEU A 90 -12.39 14.40 16.44
C LEU A 90 -11.98 13.40 17.53
N VAL A 91 -10.76 13.48 18.06
CA VAL A 91 -10.30 12.60 19.14
C VAL A 91 -9.64 13.42 20.26
N PRO A 92 -10.43 13.96 21.21
CA PRO A 92 -9.87 14.65 22.37
C PRO A 92 -9.00 13.69 23.21
N GLY A 93 -7.78 14.11 23.54
CA GLY A 93 -6.85 13.35 24.42
C GLY A 93 -5.68 12.67 23.73
N VAL A 94 -5.61 12.62 22.39
CA VAL A 94 -4.46 12.06 21.68
C VAL A 94 -3.43 13.15 21.37
N THR A 95 -2.25 13.07 21.99
CA THR A 95 -1.12 13.99 21.75
C THR A 95 -0.14 13.43 20.70
N LEU A 96 0.68 14.31 20.12
CA LEU A 96 1.73 13.91 19.15
C LEU A 96 2.75 12.91 19.74
N ASP A 97 2.88 12.87 21.06
CA ASP A 97 3.77 11.97 21.79
C ASP A 97 3.17 10.55 21.90
N LEU A 98 1.85 10.43 22.00
CA LEU A 98 1.16 9.12 21.99
C LEU A 98 1.30 8.43 20.64
N ILE A 99 1.34 9.17 19.53
CA ILE A 99 1.59 8.64 18.19
C ILE A 99 3.00 8.06 18.06
N GLU A 100 3.99 8.64 18.74
CA GLU A 100 5.34 8.07 18.79
C GLU A 100 5.42 6.82 19.68
N LYS A 101 4.39 6.55 20.47
CA LYS A 101 4.33 5.41 21.38
C LYS A 101 3.34 4.34 20.94
N ILE A 102 2.87 4.35 19.68
CA ILE A 102 2.00 3.29 19.14
C ILE A 102 2.69 1.93 19.35
N PRO A 103 2.06 1.01 20.09
CA PRO A 103 2.66 -0.27 20.42
C PRO A 103 2.68 -1.20 19.20
N GLY A 104 3.69 -2.08 19.16
CA GLY A 104 3.78 -3.13 18.16
C GLY A 104 4.92 -3.02 17.18
N ARG A 105 4.85 -3.86 16.14
CA ARG A 105 5.85 -3.95 15.06
C ARG A 105 5.13 -3.99 13.72
N LEU A 106 5.73 -3.38 12.70
CA LEU A 106 5.15 -3.29 11.34
C LEU A 106 4.83 -4.64 10.69
N ASN A 107 5.56 -5.69 11.08
CA ASN A 107 5.37 -7.04 10.55
C ASN A 107 4.29 -7.84 11.31
N ASP A 108 3.92 -7.41 12.52
CA ASP A 108 2.96 -8.11 13.36
C ASP A 108 1.58 -7.47 13.25
N ARG A 109 0.75 -8.06 12.40
CA ARG A 109 -0.62 -7.63 12.10
C ARG A 109 -1.57 -7.70 13.28
N ARG A 110 -1.19 -8.37 14.38
CA ARG A 110 -2.00 -8.41 15.60
C ARG A 110 -1.80 -7.17 16.47
N THR A 111 -0.74 -6.41 16.22
CA THR A 111 -0.43 -5.19 16.96
C THR A 111 -1.03 -3.97 16.27
N PRO A 112 -1.36 -2.88 17.00
CA PRO A 112 -1.94 -1.67 16.40
C PRO A 112 -1.11 -1.11 15.24
N LEU A 113 0.22 -1.04 15.41
CA LEU A 113 1.12 -0.53 14.37
C LEU A 113 1.15 -1.44 13.13
N GLY A 114 1.15 -2.75 13.32
CA GLY A 114 1.18 -3.69 12.20
C GLY A 114 -0.17 -3.82 11.50
N GLU A 115 -1.29 -3.67 12.22
CA GLU A 115 -2.62 -3.59 11.63
C GLU A 115 -2.76 -2.34 10.75
N LEU A 116 -2.39 -1.15 11.26
CA LEU A 116 -2.39 0.09 10.47
C LEU A 116 -1.52 -0.03 9.22
N ASN A 117 -0.32 -0.60 9.34
CA ASN A 117 0.56 -0.84 8.20
C ASN A 117 -0.09 -1.75 7.14
N TRP A 118 -0.82 -2.76 7.59
CA TRP A 118 -1.48 -3.70 6.71
C TRP A 118 -2.70 -3.08 6.01
N ILE A 119 -3.52 -2.31 6.73
CA ILE A 119 -4.63 -1.53 6.17
C ILE A 119 -4.07 -0.52 5.15
N PHE A 120 -3.00 0.20 5.49
CA PHE A 120 -2.35 1.15 4.59
C PHE A 120 -1.91 0.50 3.27
N THR A 121 -1.27 -0.68 3.38
CA THR A 121 -0.84 -1.45 2.20
C THR A 121 -2.03 -1.86 1.35
N ALA A 122 -3.14 -2.29 1.96
CA ALA A 122 -4.34 -2.67 1.23
C ALA A 122 -5.00 -1.48 0.53
N ILE A 123 -5.10 -0.33 1.20
CA ILE A 123 -5.69 0.89 0.65
C ILE A 123 -4.86 1.43 -0.51
N THR A 124 -3.54 1.54 -0.34
CA THR A 124 -2.65 2.06 -1.40
C THR A 124 -2.57 1.13 -2.62
N ASP A 125 -2.55 -0.19 -2.42
CA ASP A 125 -2.67 -1.14 -3.54
C ASP A 125 -4.01 -0.99 -4.27
N THR A 126 -5.10 -0.73 -3.53
CA THR A 126 -6.44 -0.56 -4.10
C THR A 126 -6.55 0.71 -4.93
N ILE A 127 -6.08 1.83 -4.39
CA ILE A 127 -6.03 3.10 -5.12
C ILE A 127 -5.20 2.96 -6.40
N ALA A 128 -4.02 2.34 -6.30
CA ALA A 128 -3.17 2.10 -7.46
C ALA A 128 -3.86 1.22 -8.52
N TRP A 129 -4.57 0.18 -8.09
CA TRP A 129 -5.27 -0.72 -8.98
C TRP A 129 -6.43 -0.06 -9.73
N ASN A 130 -7.17 0.82 -9.07
CA ASN A 130 -8.34 1.48 -9.65
C ASN A 130 -7.97 2.69 -10.52
N VAL A 131 -6.82 3.34 -10.24
CA VAL A 131 -6.41 4.55 -10.97
C VAL A 131 -5.41 4.27 -12.09
N LEU A 132 -4.52 3.29 -11.94
CA LEU A 132 -3.45 3.05 -12.90
C LEU A 132 -3.87 2.09 -14.02
N PRO A 133 -3.38 2.29 -15.26
CA PRO A 133 -3.46 1.27 -16.30
C PRO A 133 -2.83 -0.05 -15.84
N ARG A 134 -3.39 -1.18 -16.30
CA ARG A 134 -3.02 -2.53 -15.85
C ARG A 134 -1.52 -2.82 -16.00
N ASP A 135 -0.92 -2.45 -17.12
CA ASP A 135 0.52 -2.64 -17.38
C ASP A 135 1.39 -1.84 -16.44
N LEU A 136 0.98 -0.59 -16.14
CA LEU A 136 1.71 0.29 -15.24
C LEU A 136 1.62 -0.19 -13.80
N PHE A 137 0.43 -0.63 -13.36
CA PHE A 137 0.24 -1.24 -12.05
C PHE A 137 1.13 -2.47 -11.89
N GLN A 138 1.12 -3.38 -12.86
CA GLN A 138 1.96 -4.59 -12.83
C GLN A 138 3.45 -4.23 -12.71
N LYS A 139 3.90 -3.28 -13.52
CA LYS A 139 5.30 -2.83 -13.51
C LYS A 139 5.72 -2.21 -12.17
N LEU A 140 4.88 -1.40 -11.54
CA LEU A 140 5.26 -0.63 -10.36
C LEU A 140 4.94 -1.34 -9.03
N PHE A 141 3.82 -2.06 -8.95
CA PHE A 141 3.28 -2.62 -7.70
C PHE A 141 3.46 -4.14 -7.57
N ARG A 142 3.87 -4.84 -8.65
CA ARG A 142 4.01 -6.31 -8.67
C ARG A 142 5.39 -6.85 -9.06
N GLN A 143 6.18 -6.14 -9.86
CA GLN A 143 7.50 -6.62 -10.29
C GLN A 143 8.56 -6.60 -9.19
N ASP A 144 8.69 -5.50 -8.45
CA ASP A 144 9.74 -5.31 -7.45
C ASP A 144 9.14 -4.80 -6.13
N LEU A 145 9.46 -5.48 -5.02
CA LEU A 145 8.92 -5.18 -3.69
C LEU A 145 9.33 -3.80 -3.18
N LEU A 146 10.55 -3.34 -3.48
CA LEU A 146 11.05 -2.02 -3.07
C LEU A 146 10.37 -0.92 -3.89
N VAL A 147 10.29 -1.10 -5.21
CA VAL A 147 9.58 -0.15 -6.08
C VAL A 147 8.13 -0.05 -5.65
N ALA A 148 7.46 -1.18 -5.41
CA ALA A 148 6.08 -1.20 -4.94
C ALA A 148 5.92 -0.47 -3.60
N SER A 149 6.80 -0.71 -2.63
CA SER A 149 6.79 0.00 -1.35
C SER A 149 6.97 1.51 -1.52
N LEU A 150 7.91 1.92 -2.39
CA LEU A 150 8.19 3.32 -2.66
C LEU A 150 7.00 4.02 -3.33
N PHE A 151 6.34 3.36 -4.29
CA PHE A 151 5.17 3.92 -4.96
C PHE A 151 3.94 3.98 -4.06
N ARG A 152 3.73 3.02 -3.14
CA ARG A 152 2.70 3.13 -2.09
C ARG A 152 2.92 4.38 -1.23
N ASN A 153 4.15 4.59 -0.78
CA ASN A 153 4.53 5.76 0.01
C ASN A 153 4.45 7.06 -0.81
N PHE A 154 4.65 6.99 -2.13
CA PHE A 154 4.49 8.14 -3.02
C PHE A 154 3.03 8.60 -3.12
N LEU A 155 2.05 7.69 -3.20
CA LEU A 155 0.62 8.07 -3.24
C LEU A 155 0.22 8.88 -1.99
N LEU A 156 0.76 8.43 -0.86
CA LEU A 156 0.57 9.08 0.42
C LEU A 156 1.26 10.46 0.48
N ALA A 157 2.52 10.53 0.02
CA ALA A 157 3.23 11.79 -0.11
C ALA A 157 2.50 12.77 -1.05
N GLU A 158 1.84 12.29 -2.12
CA GLU A 158 0.96 13.12 -2.97
C GLU A 158 -0.16 13.76 -2.15
N ARG A 159 -0.82 12.97 -1.31
CA ARG A 159 -1.91 13.44 -0.47
C ARG A 159 -1.46 14.46 0.59
N ILE A 160 -0.37 14.19 1.30
CA ILE A 160 0.18 15.14 2.29
C ILE A 160 0.67 16.41 1.62
N MET A 161 1.54 16.29 0.61
CA MET A 161 2.21 17.46 0.05
C MET A 161 1.19 18.43 -0.58
N ARG A 162 0.07 17.92 -1.12
CA ARG A 162 -0.97 18.79 -1.67
C ARG A 162 -1.64 19.69 -0.65
N SER A 163 -1.76 19.31 0.63
CA SER A 163 -2.27 20.25 1.65
C SER A 163 -1.31 21.39 1.95
N TYR A 164 -0.02 21.21 1.61
CA TYR A 164 1.01 22.25 1.67
C TYR A 164 1.24 22.91 0.30
N ASN A 165 0.27 22.85 -0.61
CA ASN A 165 0.34 23.37 -1.98
C ASN A 165 1.56 22.86 -2.78
N CYS A 166 2.00 21.64 -2.48
CA CYS A 166 3.11 20.98 -3.17
C CYS A 166 2.61 19.78 -3.97
N THR A 167 3.05 19.68 -5.22
CA THR A 167 2.67 18.60 -6.12
C THR A 167 3.87 17.69 -6.39
N PRO A 168 4.03 16.56 -5.68
CA PRO A 168 5.11 15.65 -5.98
C PRO A 168 4.93 15.04 -7.38
N VAL A 169 6.04 14.68 -8.02
CA VAL A 169 6.06 14.11 -9.36
C VAL A 169 6.82 12.79 -9.30
N SER A 170 6.40 11.83 -10.10
CA SER A 170 7.06 10.54 -10.25
C SER A 170 7.40 10.30 -11.71
N SER A 171 8.41 9.46 -11.96
CA SER A 171 8.69 8.89 -13.28
C SER A 171 8.64 7.38 -13.17
N PRO A 172 7.66 6.71 -13.80
CA PRO A 172 6.62 7.24 -14.69
C PRO A 172 5.60 8.14 -13.96
N ARG A 173 4.99 9.09 -14.69
CA ARG A 173 3.99 10.02 -14.14
C ARG A 173 2.70 9.27 -13.84
N LEU A 174 2.21 9.39 -12.61
CA LEU A 174 0.93 8.81 -12.19
C LEU A 174 -0.21 9.84 -12.39
N PRO A 175 -1.44 9.37 -12.63
CA PRO A 175 -2.64 10.19 -12.49
C PRO A 175 -2.82 10.63 -11.02
N PRO A 176 -3.60 11.70 -10.77
CA PRO A 176 -3.84 12.19 -9.41
C PRO A 176 -4.60 11.17 -8.55
N THR A 177 -4.07 10.84 -7.37
CA THR A 177 -4.68 9.83 -6.46
C THR A 177 -5.19 10.40 -5.14
N TYR A 178 -4.86 11.66 -4.83
CA TYR A 178 -5.10 12.30 -3.53
C TYR A 178 -6.58 12.45 -3.12
N MET A 179 -7.54 12.45 -4.06
CA MET A 179 -8.99 12.56 -3.77
C MET A 179 -9.74 11.23 -3.85
N HIS A 180 -9.03 10.11 -3.99
CA HIS A 180 -9.69 8.81 -4.09
C HIS A 180 -10.47 8.47 -2.79
N ALA A 181 -11.70 7.96 -2.92
CA ALA A 181 -12.60 7.71 -1.78
C ALA A 181 -12.00 6.77 -0.71
N MET A 182 -11.21 5.78 -1.13
CA MET A 182 -10.46 4.91 -0.21
C MET A 182 -9.57 5.63 0.82
N TRP A 183 -9.19 6.89 0.58
CA TRP A 183 -8.51 7.70 1.60
C TRP A 183 -9.38 8.05 2.79
N GLN A 184 -10.70 8.14 2.62
CA GLN A 184 -11.65 8.34 3.72
C GLN A 184 -11.72 7.09 4.61
N ALA A 185 -11.67 5.89 4.00
CA ALA A 185 -11.58 4.64 4.74
C ALA A 185 -10.26 4.52 5.52
N TRP A 186 -9.16 5.08 4.98
CA TRP A 186 -7.90 5.20 5.71
C TRP A 186 -8.03 6.13 6.93
N ASP A 187 -8.60 7.31 6.74
CA ASP A 187 -8.77 8.30 7.82
C ASP A 187 -9.60 7.70 8.97
N LEU A 188 -10.72 7.05 8.65
CA LEU A 188 -11.56 6.36 9.64
C LEU A 188 -10.80 5.25 10.39
N ALA A 189 -10.02 4.43 9.68
CA ALA A 189 -9.25 3.36 10.30
C ALA A 189 -8.17 3.91 11.25
N VAL A 190 -7.53 5.02 10.89
CA VAL A 190 -6.56 5.71 11.75
C VAL A 190 -7.28 6.29 12.96
N ASP A 191 -8.41 6.99 12.81
CA ASP A 191 -9.14 7.58 13.92
C ASP A 191 -9.60 6.52 14.94
N ILE A 192 -10.15 5.38 14.48
CA ILE A 192 -10.53 4.26 15.34
C ILE A 192 -9.31 3.69 16.08
N CYS A 193 -8.15 3.58 15.42
CA CYS A 193 -6.94 3.09 16.07
C CYS A 193 -6.40 4.08 17.10
N LEU A 194 -6.36 5.38 16.78
CA LEU A 194 -5.80 6.42 17.63
C LEU A 194 -6.66 6.67 18.86
N SER A 195 -7.99 6.60 18.74
CA SER A 195 -8.92 6.75 19.87
C SER A 195 -8.74 5.71 20.98
N GLN A 196 -8.20 4.54 20.64
CA GLN A 196 -7.90 3.48 21.61
C GLN A 196 -6.53 3.63 22.29
N LEU A 197 -5.64 4.47 21.76
CA LEU A 197 -4.27 4.56 22.29
C LEU A 197 -4.19 5.00 23.76
N PRO A 198 -4.95 6.01 24.23
CA PRO A 198 -4.89 6.42 25.64
C PRO A 198 -5.23 5.25 26.58
N THR A 199 -6.33 4.54 26.32
CA THR A 199 -6.77 3.41 27.16
C THR A 199 -5.81 2.21 27.07
N ILE A 200 -5.16 1.98 25.93
CA ILE A 200 -4.19 0.88 25.79
C ILE A 200 -2.91 1.18 26.57
N ILE A 201 -2.44 2.43 26.54
CA ILE A 201 -1.18 2.85 27.15
C ILE A 201 -1.34 3.05 28.66
N GLU A 202 -2.43 3.67 29.11
CA GLU A 202 -2.66 4.02 30.52
C GLU A 202 -3.26 2.86 31.31
N GLU A 203 -4.23 2.14 30.74
CA GLU A 203 -5.00 1.10 31.46
C GLU A 203 -4.59 -0.33 31.05
N GLY A 204 -3.74 -0.49 30.03
CA GLY A 204 -3.32 -1.81 29.54
C GLY A 204 -4.45 -2.62 28.89
N THR A 205 -5.49 -1.94 28.39
CA THR A 205 -6.65 -2.59 27.75
C THR A 205 -6.25 -3.37 26.50
N ALA A 206 -6.99 -4.45 26.20
CA ALA A 206 -6.76 -5.25 25.00
C ALA A 206 -7.14 -4.46 23.74
N PHE A 207 -6.24 -4.44 22.76
CA PHE A 207 -6.48 -3.76 21.48
C PHE A 207 -7.66 -4.38 20.73
N ARG A 208 -8.58 -3.53 20.25
CA ARG A 208 -9.70 -3.95 19.40
C ARG A 208 -9.34 -3.70 17.93
N HIS A 209 -9.28 -4.79 17.18
CA HIS A 209 -9.02 -4.79 15.75
C HIS A 209 -10.02 -3.95 14.96
N SER A 210 -9.53 -3.24 13.95
CA SER A 210 -10.36 -2.45 13.03
C SER A 210 -11.37 -3.32 12.25
N PRO A 211 -12.62 -2.87 12.07
CA PRO A 211 -13.60 -3.58 11.25
C PRO A 211 -13.34 -3.46 9.73
N PHE A 212 -12.33 -2.68 9.31
CA PHE A 212 -12.02 -2.35 7.92
C PHE A 212 -12.12 -3.57 6.97
N PHE A 213 -11.38 -4.64 7.24
CA PHE A 213 -11.38 -5.80 6.34
C PHE A 213 -12.74 -6.53 6.28
N ALA A 214 -13.47 -6.58 7.40
CA ALA A 214 -14.80 -7.17 7.43
C ALA A 214 -15.79 -6.37 6.58
N GLU A 215 -15.74 -5.05 6.66
CA GLU A 215 -16.57 -4.12 5.88
C GLU A 215 -16.24 -4.20 4.38
N GLN A 216 -14.96 -4.25 4.01
CA GLN A 216 -14.53 -4.37 2.61
C GLN A 216 -14.95 -5.72 2.00
N LEU A 217 -14.89 -6.82 2.77
CA LEU A 217 -15.45 -8.11 2.32
C LEU A 217 -16.97 -8.05 2.15
N THR A 218 -17.69 -7.32 3.02
CA THR A 218 -19.13 -7.11 2.88
C THR A 218 -19.45 -6.30 1.63
N ALA A 219 -18.72 -5.22 1.35
CA ALA A 219 -18.89 -4.45 0.12
C ALA A 219 -18.65 -5.31 -1.14
N PHE A 220 -17.61 -6.16 -1.13
CA PHE A 220 -17.36 -7.09 -2.22
C PHE A 220 -18.48 -8.13 -2.38
N GLN A 221 -18.99 -8.65 -1.27
CA GLN A 221 -20.13 -9.57 -1.27
C GLN A 221 -21.40 -8.93 -1.85
N VAL A 222 -21.68 -7.68 -1.48
CA VAL A 222 -22.81 -6.92 -2.05
C VAL A 222 -22.63 -6.75 -3.55
N TRP A 223 -21.42 -6.39 -4.02
CA TRP A 223 -21.13 -6.30 -5.46
C TRP A 223 -21.44 -7.61 -6.20
N LEU A 224 -21.07 -8.77 -5.63
CA LEU A 224 -21.38 -10.09 -6.21
C LEU A 224 -22.88 -10.37 -6.30
N THR A 225 -23.68 -9.95 -5.31
CA THR A 225 -25.13 -10.19 -5.31
C THR A 225 -25.89 -9.39 -6.35
N MET A 226 -25.33 -8.26 -6.80
CA MET A 226 -26.06 -7.34 -7.65
C MET A 226 -26.02 -7.73 -9.15
N GLY A 227 -25.29 -8.76 -9.60
CA GLY A 227 -25.24 -9.24 -11.00
C GLY A 227 -24.10 -8.68 -11.88
N VAL A 228 -23.87 -9.28 -13.07
CA VAL A 228 -22.64 -9.15 -13.90
C VAL A 228 -22.78 -8.16 -15.08
N GLU A 229 -23.98 -7.68 -15.41
CA GLU A 229 -24.20 -6.90 -16.64
C GLU A 229 -23.51 -5.52 -16.61
N ASN A 230 -22.53 -5.32 -17.50
CA ASN A 230 -21.85 -4.05 -17.82
C ASN A 230 -21.40 -3.20 -16.62
N ARG A 231 -20.66 -3.81 -15.68
CA ARG A 231 -20.15 -3.10 -14.50
C ARG A 231 -18.66 -2.85 -14.52
N ASN A 232 -18.29 -1.78 -13.84
CA ASN A 232 -16.92 -1.57 -13.43
C ASN A 232 -16.43 -2.76 -12.57
N PRO A 233 -15.16 -3.15 -12.71
CA PRO A 233 -14.57 -4.20 -11.89
C PRO A 233 -14.68 -3.84 -10.40
N PRO A 234 -14.80 -4.86 -9.51
CA PRO A 234 -14.94 -4.62 -8.08
C PRO A 234 -13.68 -3.95 -7.53
N GLU A 235 -13.84 -2.75 -6.98
CA GLU A 235 -12.75 -1.96 -6.41
C GLU A 235 -12.07 -2.68 -5.23
N GLN A 236 -12.79 -3.54 -4.51
CA GLN A 236 -12.31 -4.25 -3.33
C GLN A 236 -11.41 -5.45 -3.66
N LEU A 237 -11.25 -5.82 -4.93
CA LEU A 237 -10.52 -7.04 -5.33
C LEU A 237 -9.07 -7.08 -4.79
N PRO A 238 -8.27 -6.00 -4.82
CA PRO A 238 -6.94 -5.99 -4.19
C PRO A 238 -6.99 -6.15 -2.66
N ILE A 239 -8.05 -5.67 -2.00
CA ILE A 239 -8.25 -5.83 -0.55
C ILE A 239 -8.53 -7.30 -0.23
N VAL A 240 -9.40 -7.96 -1.00
CA VAL A 240 -9.69 -9.40 -0.85
C VAL A 240 -8.37 -10.19 -0.89
N LEU A 241 -7.45 -9.85 -1.79
CA LEU A 241 -6.12 -10.50 -1.83
C LEU A 241 -5.30 -10.28 -0.57
N GLN A 242 -5.30 -9.05 -0.04
CA GLN A 242 -4.60 -8.77 1.23
C GLN A 242 -5.21 -9.53 2.41
N VAL A 243 -6.53 -9.77 2.39
CA VAL A 243 -7.25 -10.52 3.41
C VAL A 243 -6.94 -12.02 3.37
N LEU A 244 -6.59 -12.60 2.22
CA LEU A 244 -6.19 -14.02 2.13
C LEU A 244 -5.00 -14.35 3.05
N LEU A 245 -4.16 -13.35 3.32
CA LEU A 245 -3.02 -13.47 4.22
C LEU A 245 -3.42 -13.44 5.71
N SER A 246 -4.63 -12.97 6.04
CA SER A 246 -5.23 -13.08 7.38
C SER A 246 -5.49 -14.55 7.74
N GLN A 247 -5.53 -14.89 9.03
CA GLN A 247 -6.11 -16.17 9.48
C GLN A 247 -7.62 -16.01 9.73
N VAL A 248 -8.03 -14.93 10.39
CA VAL A 248 -9.40 -14.74 10.90
C VAL A 248 -10.43 -14.67 9.77
N HIS A 249 -10.09 -14.03 8.65
CA HIS A 249 -11.04 -13.74 7.57
C HIS A 249 -10.79 -14.58 6.31
N ARG A 250 -9.85 -15.53 6.39
CA ARG A 250 -9.34 -16.28 5.24
C ARG A 250 -10.44 -17.08 4.55
N LEU A 251 -11.22 -17.82 5.33
CA LEU A 251 -12.25 -18.71 4.82
C LEU A 251 -13.31 -17.90 4.06
N ARG A 252 -13.81 -16.82 4.68
CA ARG A 252 -14.76 -15.89 4.04
C ARG A 252 -14.19 -15.26 2.76
N ALA A 253 -12.94 -14.82 2.78
CA ALA A 253 -12.31 -14.22 1.60
C ALA A 253 -12.13 -15.22 0.45
N LEU A 254 -11.75 -16.48 0.75
CA LEU A 254 -11.64 -17.54 -0.26
C LEU A 254 -13.00 -17.94 -0.83
N ASP A 255 -14.05 -18.00 0.00
CA ASP A 255 -15.40 -18.28 -0.46
C ASP A 255 -15.89 -17.19 -1.44
N LEU A 256 -15.78 -15.91 -1.06
CA LEU A 256 -16.16 -14.80 -1.93
C LEU A 256 -15.32 -14.75 -3.22
N LEU A 257 -14.03 -15.05 -3.12
CA LEU A 257 -13.15 -15.16 -4.29
C LEU A 257 -13.58 -16.30 -5.21
N GLY A 258 -13.92 -17.47 -4.67
CA GLY A 258 -14.46 -18.59 -5.46
C GLY A 258 -15.70 -18.16 -6.24
N ARG A 259 -16.67 -17.54 -5.56
CA ARG A 259 -17.89 -17.00 -6.22
C ARG A 259 -17.58 -15.98 -7.31
N PHE A 260 -16.58 -15.12 -7.10
CA PHE A 260 -16.14 -14.16 -8.11
C PHE A 260 -15.54 -14.84 -9.34
N LEU A 261 -14.67 -15.83 -9.16
CA LEU A 261 -14.05 -16.57 -10.27
C LEU A 261 -15.07 -17.41 -11.04
N ASP A 262 -16.18 -17.78 -10.41
CA ASP A 262 -17.27 -18.51 -11.03
C ASP A 262 -18.06 -17.66 -12.05
N LEU A 263 -17.93 -16.33 -12.01
CA LEU A 263 -18.57 -15.41 -12.97
C LEU A 263 -18.02 -15.54 -14.40
N GLY A 264 -16.89 -16.24 -14.60
CA GLY A 264 -16.37 -16.60 -15.91
C GLY A 264 -14.90 -16.22 -16.16
N PRO A 265 -14.38 -16.48 -17.38
CA PRO A 265 -12.96 -16.31 -17.70
C PRO A 265 -12.43 -14.88 -17.52
N TRP A 266 -13.28 -13.88 -17.75
CA TRP A 266 -12.93 -12.47 -17.55
C TRP A 266 -12.60 -12.17 -16.08
N ALA A 267 -13.32 -12.79 -15.13
CA ALA A 267 -13.11 -12.60 -13.70
C ALA A 267 -11.81 -13.27 -13.24
N VAL A 268 -11.51 -14.46 -13.78
CA VAL A 268 -10.24 -15.15 -13.57
C VAL A 268 -9.07 -14.31 -14.09
N SER A 269 -9.16 -13.81 -15.33
CA SER A 269 -8.14 -12.92 -15.91
C SER A 269 -7.94 -11.65 -15.07
N LEU A 270 -9.04 -11.06 -14.58
CA LEU A 270 -8.97 -9.92 -13.68
C LEU A 270 -8.26 -10.27 -12.38
N ALA A 271 -8.61 -11.38 -11.71
CA ALA A 271 -7.95 -11.81 -10.47
C ALA A 271 -6.45 -12.08 -10.65
N LEU A 272 -6.06 -12.73 -11.75
CA LEU A 272 -4.65 -12.93 -12.12
C LEU A 272 -3.94 -11.60 -12.34
N SER A 273 -4.59 -10.64 -13.00
CA SER A 273 -4.06 -9.30 -13.22
C SER A 273 -3.94 -8.46 -11.94
N VAL A 274 -4.64 -8.78 -10.84
CA VAL A 274 -4.37 -8.17 -9.52
C VAL A 274 -3.13 -8.80 -8.87
N GLY A 275 -2.76 -10.01 -9.27
CA GLY A 275 -1.64 -10.78 -8.72
C GLY A 275 -2.07 -11.78 -7.64
N ILE A 276 -3.17 -12.50 -7.86
CA ILE A 276 -3.69 -13.50 -6.91
C ILE A 276 -2.80 -14.76 -6.77
N PHE A 277 -2.09 -15.11 -7.84
CA PHE A 277 -1.39 -16.39 -7.97
C PHE A 277 -0.41 -16.70 -6.82
N PRO A 278 0.49 -15.79 -6.39
CA PRO A 278 1.42 -16.08 -5.30
C PRO A 278 0.73 -16.37 -3.96
N TYR A 279 -0.45 -15.77 -3.74
CA TYR A 279 -1.21 -15.96 -2.50
C TYR A 279 -1.88 -17.33 -2.46
N VAL A 280 -2.55 -17.71 -3.54
CA VAL A 280 -3.23 -19.01 -3.63
C VAL A 280 -2.21 -20.16 -3.66
N LEU A 281 -1.08 -19.98 -4.34
CA LEU A 281 0.04 -20.94 -4.30
C LEU A 281 0.58 -21.12 -2.88
N LYS A 282 0.76 -20.02 -2.13
CA LYS A 282 1.20 -20.10 -0.73
C LYS A 282 0.18 -20.80 0.16
N LEU A 283 -1.12 -20.67 -0.12
CA LEU A 283 -2.18 -21.32 0.65
C LEU A 283 -2.25 -22.84 0.43
N LEU A 284 -1.73 -23.36 -0.70
CA LEU A 284 -1.61 -24.82 -0.90
C LEU A 284 -0.71 -25.50 0.14
N GLN A 285 0.25 -24.77 0.70
CA GLN A 285 1.12 -25.28 1.75
C GLN A 285 0.42 -25.33 3.13
N SER A 286 -0.81 -24.84 3.23
CA SER A 286 -1.57 -24.83 4.48
C SER A 286 -2.12 -26.22 4.82
N SER A 287 -1.95 -26.64 6.07
CA SER A 287 -2.50 -27.90 6.59
C SER A 287 -4.01 -27.83 6.93
N ALA A 288 -4.64 -26.65 6.85
CA ALA A 288 -6.03 -26.43 7.20
C ALA A 288 -6.98 -27.15 6.22
N ARG A 289 -7.71 -28.15 6.72
CA ARG A 289 -8.58 -29.02 5.90
C ARG A 289 -9.77 -28.27 5.31
N GLU A 290 -10.31 -27.31 6.04
CA GLU A 290 -11.44 -26.46 5.64
C GLU A 290 -11.18 -25.62 4.37
N LEU A 291 -9.90 -25.33 4.06
CA LEU A 291 -9.55 -24.52 2.89
C LEU A 291 -9.50 -25.35 1.61
N ARG A 292 -9.32 -26.68 1.72
CA ARG A 292 -9.06 -27.55 0.56
C ARG A 292 -10.15 -27.49 -0.50
N PRO A 293 -11.46 -27.58 -0.18
CA PRO A 293 -12.50 -27.52 -1.21
C PRO A 293 -12.49 -26.20 -1.98
N LEU A 294 -12.31 -25.08 -1.26
CA LEU A 294 -12.24 -23.74 -1.86
C LEU A 294 -10.99 -23.59 -2.74
N LEU A 295 -9.83 -24.07 -2.26
CA LEU A 295 -8.58 -24.01 -3.03
C LEU A 295 -8.66 -24.86 -4.29
N VAL A 296 -9.19 -26.08 -4.22
CA VAL A 296 -9.38 -26.94 -5.39
C VAL A 296 -10.28 -26.27 -6.42
N PHE A 297 -11.39 -25.67 -5.99
CA PHE A 297 -12.30 -24.93 -6.86
C PHE A 297 -11.61 -23.75 -7.55
N ILE A 298 -10.89 -22.92 -6.79
CA ILE A 298 -10.14 -21.76 -7.31
C ILE A 298 -9.10 -22.21 -8.33
N TRP A 299 -8.33 -23.26 -8.03
CA TRP A 299 -7.31 -23.79 -8.95
C TRP A 299 -7.93 -24.35 -10.23
N ALA A 300 -9.05 -25.07 -10.14
CA ALA A 300 -9.76 -25.56 -11.32
C ALA A 300 -10.19 -24.40 -12.24
N LYS A 301 -10.70 -23.31 -11.68
CA LYS A 301 -11.06 -22.10 -12.46
C LYS A 301 -9.86 -21.42 -13.10
N ILE A 302 -8.73 -21.32 -12.40
CA ILE A 302 -7.49 -20.73 -12.93
C ILE A 302 -6.95 -21.58 -14.09
N LEU A 303 -6.81 -22.90 -13.87
CA LEU A 303 -6.26 -23.81 -14.87
C LEU A 303 -7.12 -23.89 -16.14
N ALA A 304 -8.44 -23.80 -16.00
CA ALA A 304 -9.36 -23.78 -17.14
C ALA A 304 -9.17 -22.58 -18.08
N VAL A 305 -8.63 -21.45 -17.59
CA VAL A 305 -8.37 -20.25 -18.39
C VAL A 305 -6.93 -20.25 -18.93
N ASP A 306 -5.98 -20.75 -18.16
CA ASP A 306 -4.57 -20.88 -18.58
C ASP A 306 -4.38 -21.93 -19.69
N SER A 307 -5.20 -22.99 -19.72
CA SER A 307 -5.19 -24.00 -20.80
C SER A 307 -5.70 -23.47 -22.14
N VAL A 308 -6.50 -22.40 -22.13
CA VAL A 308 -7.03 -21.75 -23.36
C VAL A 308 -6.10 -20.66 -23.87
N SER A 309 -5.22 -20.12 -23.01
CA SER A 309 -4.31 -19.02 -23.31
C SER A 309 -2.85 -19.45 -23.55
N THR A 310 -2.58 -20.75 -23.67
CA THR A 310 -1.22 -21.29 -23.77
C THR A 310 -0.62 -21.19 -25.20
N GLN A 311 0.12 -20.10 -25.43
CA GLN A 311 1.53 -20.14 -25.81
C GLN A 311 2.32 -19.27 -24.80
N PRO A 312 3.60 -19.59 -24.52
CA PRO A 312 4.07 -19.92 -23.17
C PRO A 312 4.36 -18.70 -22.29
N ARG A 313 3.68 -18.61 -21.14
CA ARG A 313 4.14 -17.80 -19.98
C ARG A 313 4.55 -18.65 -18.76
N LEU A 314 4.37 -19.97 -18.81
CA LEU A 314 4.73 -20.88 -17.72
C LEU A 314 6.20 -21.30 -17.70
N SER A 315 7.04 -20.86 -18.64
CA SER A 315 8.47 -21.25 -18.68
C SER A 315 9.44 -20.35 -17.91
N SER A 316 8.99 -19.26 -17.26
CA SER A 316 9.93 -18.28 -16.68
C SER A 316 10.02 -18.26 -15.16
N THR A 317 9.27 -19.10 -14.42
CA THR A 317 9.29 -19.08 -12.94
C THR A 317 9.39 -20.44 -12.25
N CYS A 318 9.63 -21.52 -12.99
CA CYS A 318 10.00 -22.81 -12.42
C CYS A 318 11.45 -23.17 -12.77
N VAL A 319 12.41 -22.54 -12.09
CA VAL A 319 13.65 -23.15 -11.57
C VAL A 319 14.00 -22.44 -10.27
#